data_AF-A0A7V8SJG3-F1
#
_entry.id   AF-A0A7V8SJG3-F1
#
_cell.length_a   1.000
_cell.length_b   1.000
_cell.length_c   1.000
_cell.angle_alpha   90.00
_cell.angle_beta   90.00
_cell.angle_gamma   90.00
#
_symmetry.space_group_name_H-M   'P 1'
#
loop_
_entity.id
_entity.type
_entity.pdbx_description
1 polymer ?
#
loop_
_entity_poly.entity_id
_entity_poly.type
_entity_poly.pdbx_seq_one_letter_code
_entity_poly.pdbx_strand_id
1 'polypeptide(L)' 'MPNYVVLEVVLDERFVGKGSKNLPELEVIINEQCAKGYRLHTITTANGGSKGLSLGGRLMVTLVFESI' A
#
# COMPACT_ATOMS: atom_id res chain seq x y z
N MET A 1 -7.19 -1.95 24.99
CA MET A 1 -6.15 -2.25 23.98
C MET A 1 -6.66 -1.72 22.65
N PRO A 2 -5.84 -1.02 21.87
CA PRO A 2 -6.25 -0.53 20.56
C PRO A 2 -6.56 -1.70 19.62
N ASN A 3 -7.53 -1.52 18.73
CA ASN A 3 -7.84 -2.45 17.66
C ASN A 3 -6.93 -2.15 16.47
N TYR A 4 -6.43 -3.18 15.80
CA TYR A 4 -5.58 -3.04 14.62
C TYR A 4 -6.29 -3.50 13.36
N VAL A 5 -6.09 -2.77 12.27
CA VAL A 5 -6.49 -3.13 10.90
C VAL A 5 -5.24 -3.27 10.06
N VAL A 6 -5.10 -4.40 9.35
CA VAL A 6 -3.96 -4.69 8.48
C VAL A 6 -4.47 -4.83 7.05
N LEU A 7 -3.89 -4.05 6.13
CA LEU A 7 -4.21 -4.08 4.70
C LEU A 7 -2.94 -4.36 3.89
N GLU A 8 -3.06 -5.26 2.92
CA GLU A 8 -2.00 -5.52 1.93
C GLU A 8 -2.42 -4.96 0.58
N VAL A 9 -1.53 -4.20 -0.05
CA VAL A 9 -1.74 -3.53 -1.33
C VAL A 9 -0.61 -3.93 -2.26
N VAL A 10 -0.94 -4.39 -3.47
CA VAL A 10 0.06 -4.72 -4.49
C VAL A 10 0.13 -3.60 -5.50
N LEU A 11 1.25 -2.87 -5.47
CA LEU A 11 1.54 -1.79 -6.41
C LEU A 11 2.33 -2.36 -7.59
N ASP A 12 1.80 -2.19 -8.79
CA ASP A 12 2.45 -2.63 -10.02
C ASP A 12 3.31 -1.49 -10.59
N GLU A 13 4.59 -1.72 -10.87
CA GLU A 13 5.50 -0.70 -11.41
C GLU A 13 5.29 -0.43 -12.91
N ARG A 14 4.37 -1.14 -13.59
CA ARG A 14 4.11 -0.98 -15.03
C ARG A 14 3.49 0.37 -15.39
N PHE A 15 4.27 1.45 -15.35
CA PHE A 15 3.98 2.71 -16.05
C PHE A 15 5.26 3.37 -16.60
N VAL A 16 5.55 3.07 -17.86
CA VAL A 16 6.32 3.95 -18.74
C VAL A 16 5.53 5.26 -18.87
N GLY A 17 6.07 6.36 -18.34
CA GLY A 17 5.47 7.70 -18.45
C GLY A 17 5.14 8.32 -17.08
N LYS A 18 5.72 9.49 -16.83
CA LYS A 18 5.62 10.32 -15.62
C LYS A 18 4.27 10.22 -14.87
N GLY A 19 4.26 9.46 -13.76
CA GLY A 19 3.19 9.45 -12.77
C GLY A 19 2.83 8.03 -12.32
N SER A 20 3.35 7.59 -11.17
CA SER A 20 2.93 6.32 -10.58
C SER A 20 1.46 6.42 -10.15
N LYS A 21 0.56 5.67 -10.81
CA LYS A 21 -0.85 5.55 -10.41
C LYS A 21 -1.06 4.95 -9.02
N ASN A 22 0.03 4.49 -8.40
CA ASN A 22 0.07 3.79 -7.12
C ASN A 22 -0.03 4.72 -5.90
N LEU A 23 0.44 5.97 -6.01
CA LEU A 23 0.35 6.94 -4.89
C LEU A 23 -1.09 7.38 -4.60
N PRO A 24 -1.92 7.71 -5.61
CA PRO A 24 -3.34 7.98 -5.39
C PRO A 24 -4.10 6.84 -4.73
N GLU A 25 -3.77 5.58 -5.04
CA GLU A 25 -4.42 4.42 -4.45
C GLU A 25 -4.11 4.28 -2.96
N LEU A 26 -2.84 4.44 -2.57
CA LEU A 26 -2.45 4.46 -1.15
C LEU A 26 -3.12 5.60 -0.39
N GLU A 27 -3.21 6.79 -1.00
CA GLU A 27 -3.87 7.95 -0.40
C GLU A 27 -5.35 7.67 -0.11
N VAL A 28 -6.08 7.07 -1.05
CA VAL A 28 -7.49 6.68 -0.86
C VAL A 28 -7.62 5.69 0.30
N ILE A 29 -6.81 4.63 0.33
CA ILE A 29 -6.87 3.61 1.39
C ILE A 29 -6.59 4.22 2.76
N ILE A 30 -5.56 5.08 2.87
CA ILE A 30 -5.21 5.76 4.11
C ILE A 30 -6.36 6.67 4.56
N ASN A 31 -6.91 7.48 3.66
CA ASN A 31 -8.01 8.38 3.97
C ASN A 31 -9.27 7.63 4.41
N GLU A 32 -9.60 6.50 3.80
CA GLU A 32 -10.72 5.66 4.20
C GLU A 32 -10.57 5.09 5.62
N GLN A 33 -9.37 4.68 6.03
CA GLN A 33 -9.13 4.20 7.38
C GLN A 33 -9.13 5.35 8.39
N CYS A 34 -8.55 6.50 8.03
CA CYS A 34 -8.62 7.73 8.82
C CYS A 34 -10.08 8.17 9.07
N ALA A 35 -10.93 8.12 8.05
CA ALA A 35 -12.36 8.44 8.17
C ALA A 35 -13.11 7.47 9.10
N LYS A 36 -12.63 6.24 9.26
CA LYS A 36 -13.17 5.24 10.19
C LYS A 36 -12.67 5.39 11.62
N GLY A 37 -11.84 6.40 11.92
CA GLY A 37 -11.27 6.62 13.25
C GLY A 37 -10.00 5.83 13.54
N TYR A 38 -9.29 5.37 12.50
CA TYR A 38 -8.00 4.73 12.67
C TYR A 38 -6.85 5.66 12.27
N ARG A 39 -5.71 5.54 12.97
CA ARG A 39 -4.45 6.20 12.61
C ARG A 39 -3.52 5.22 11.94
N LEU A 40 -2.86 5.62 10.85
CA LEU A 40 -1.78 4.82 10.27
C LEU A 40 -0.63 4.70 11.29
N HIS A 41 -0.32 3.48 11.69
CA HIS A 41 0.67 3.15 12.70
C HIS A 41 2.00 2.75 12.06
N THR A 42 1.95 1.82 11.10
CA THR A 42 3.14 1.29 10.42
C THR A 42 2.85 1.07 8.94
N ILE A 43 3.85 1.36 8.10
CA ILE A 43 3.89 0.95 6.71
C ILE A 43 5.15 0.11 6.48
N THR A 44 5.01 -1.05 5.84
CA THR A 44 6.14 -1.86 5.41
C THR A 44 6.01 -2.18 3.93
N THR A 45 7.15 -2.32 3.27
CA THR A 45 7.21 -2.67 1.85
C THR A 45 8.03 -3.93 1.65
N ALA A 46 7.56 -4.83 0.81
CA ALA A 46 8.27 -6.02 0.38
C ALA A 46 8.33 -6.06 -1.15
N ASN A 47 9.50 -6.37 -1.71
CA ASN A 47 9.63 -6.60 -3.13
C ASN A 47 9.00 -7.96 -3.45
N GLY A 48 7.84 -7.96 -4.13
CA GLY A 48 7.21 -9.17 -4.62
C GLY A 48 8.07 -9.72 -5.76
N GLY A 49 8.93 -10.68 -5.44
CA GLY A 49 10.00 -11.17 -6.33
C GLY A 49 9.61 -11.30 -7.80
N SER A 50 10.53 -10.91 -8.68
CA SER A 50 10.36 -10.92 -10.13
C SER A 50 10.07 -12.34 -10.64
N LYS A 51 8.81 -12.63 -10.98
CA LYS A 51 8.50 -13.78 -11.82
C LYS A 51 8.90 -13.41 -13.26
N GLY A 52 10.06 -13.90 -13.68
CA GLY A 52 10.59 -14.03 -15.05
C GLY A 52 10.03 -13.18 -16.20
N LEU A 53 10.94 -12.59 -16.98
CA LEU A 53 10.75 -12.05 -18.34
C LEU A 53 9.78 -10.86 -18.55
N SER A 54 8.98 -10.47 -17.55
CA SER A 54 8.15 -9.25 -17.59
C SER A 54 8.88 -8.07 -16.95
N LEU A 55 9.19 -7.03 -17.74
CA LEU A 55 9.75 -5.75 -17.30
C LEU A 55 8.76 -4.96 -16.42
N GLY A 56 8.60 -5.35 -15.16
CA GLY A 56 7.89 -4.57 -14.14
C GLY A 56 7.86 -5.30 -12.80
N GLY A 57 8.47 -4.69 -11.77
CA GLY A 57 8.42 -5.21 -10.41
C GLY A 57 7.02 -5.06 -9.81
N ARG A 58 6.66 -5.94 -8.88
CA ARG A 58 5.51 -5.75 -8.01
C ARG A 58 6.04 -5.34 -6.64
N LEU A 59 5.59 -4.20 -6.13
CA LEU A 59 5.85 -3.78 -4.77
C LEU A 59 4.64 -4.14 -3.91
N MET A 60 4.84 -4.99 -2.90
CA MET A 60 3.83 -5.28 -1.90
C MET A 60 3.98 -4.27 -0.77
N VAL A 61 2.88 -3.66 -0.35
CA VAL A 61 2.82 -2.70 0.75
C VAL A 61 1.86 -3.22 1.80
N THR A 62 2.30 -3.30 3.05
CA THR A 62 1.45 -3.62 4.18
C THR A 62 1.25 -2.37 5.02
N LEU A 63 -0.01 -2.00 5.24
CA LEU A 63 -0.41 -0.87 6.06
C LEU A 63 -1.05 -1.40 7.34
N VAL A 64 -0.57 -0.95 8.49
CA VAL A 64 -1.12 -1.25 9.81
C VAL A 64 -1.71 0.03 10.36
N PHE A 65 -2.99 -0.01 10.70
CA PHE A 65 -3.71 1.08 11.34
C PHE A 65 -4.11 0.68 12.76
N GLU A 66 -4.09 1.63 13.69
CA GLU A 66 -4.53 1.45 15.07
C GLU A 66 -5.74 2.34 15.38
N SER A 67 -6.69 1.85 16.17
CA SER A 67 -7.85 2.64 16.58
C SER A 67 -7.41 3.81 17.46
N ILE A 68 -7.94 5.00 17.18
CA ILE A 68 -7.77 6.20 17.99
C ILE A 68 -8.57 6.06 19.30
#